data_AF-A0A0F7LNT3-F1
#
_entry.id   AF-A0A0F7LNT3-F1
#
_cell.length_a   1.000
_cell.length_b   1.000
_cell.length_c   1.000
_cell.angle_alpha   90.00
_cell.angle_beta   90.00
_cell.angle_gamma   90.00
#
_symmetry.space_group_name_H-M   'P 1'
#
loop_
_entity.id
_entity.type
_entity.pdbx_description
1 polymer ?
#
loop_
_entity_poly.entity_id
_entity_poly.type
_entity_poly.pdbx_seq_one_letter_code
_entity_poly.pdbx_strand_id
1 'polypeptide(L)'
;MTQPKTSSLFSSSPFRINLEQQRKRAKELCNALRQSFPEAIERFRRCYPHLTQEELVQQHSRLSDAQWVIARELGLSSWAKLKAHVEEMEQARMAIQTQNAAPDNGCRLC
;
A
#
# COMPACT_ATOMS: atom_id res chain seq x y z
N MET A 1 20.44 17.87 28.71
CA MET A 1 21.11 17.64 27.41
C MET A 1 20.16 16.86 26.53
N THR A 2 19.57 17.57 25.56
CA THR A 2 18.52 17.12 24.65
C THR A 2 19.11 16.20 23.59
N GLN A 3 18.69 14.93 23.57
CA GLN A 3 19.00 14.05 22.44
C GLN A 3 18.15 14.47 21.22
N PRO A 4 18.75 14.70 20.05
CA PRO A 4 18.00 15.00 18.83
C PRO A 4 17.30 13.74 18.28
N LYS A 5 16.02 13.91 17.92
CA LYS A 5 15.25 13.00 17.06
C LYS A 5 15.89 12.96 15.68
N THR A 6 16.81 12.03 15.44
CA THR A 6 17.21 11.67 14.08
C THR A 6 16.41 10.45 13.63
N SER A 7 15.29 10.76 12.99
CA SER A 7 14.92 10.20 11.69
C SER A 7 15.19 8.70 11.50
N SER A 8 14.12 7.94 11.70
CA SER A 8 13.83 6.70 10.98
C SER A 8 14.13 6.90 9.49
N LEU A 9 15.31 6.47 9.05
CA LEU A 9 15.72 6.49 7.66
C LEU A 9 15.79 5.03 7.20
N PHE A 10 14.72 4.64 6.49
CA PHE A 10 14.65 3.51 5.58
C PHE A 10 14.87 2.13 6.19
N SER A 11 13.85 1.67 6.92
CA SER A 11 13.69 0.24 7.21
C SER A 11 13.81 -0.55 5.90
N SER A 12 14.81 -1.42 5.89
CA SER A 12 15.36 -2.12 4.73
C SER A 12 14.32 -3.01 4.04
N SER A 13 13.65 -2.47 3.02
CA SER A 13 13.11 -3.11 1.81
C SER A 13 12.15 -2.15 1.08
N PRO A 14 12.65 -1.21 0.25
CA PRO A 14 11.83 -0.27 -0.53
C PRO A 14 10.91 -0.93 -1.57
N PHE A 15 10.90 -2.26 -1.65
CA PHE A 15 10.26 -3.03 -2.72
C PHE A 15 9.15 -3.96 -2.24
N ARG A 16 8.84 -4.10 -0.94
CA ARG A 16 7.76 -5.03 -0.51
C ARG A 16 6.46 -4.29 -0.23
N ILE A 17 5.89 -3.68 -1.27
CA ILE A 17 4.50 -3.22 -1.24
C ILE A 17 3.59 -4.46 -1.33
N ASN A 18 2.87 -4.77 -0.24
CA ASN A 18 1.92 -5.88 -0.21
C ASN A 18 0.50 -5.33 -0.41
N LEU A 19 -0.14 -5.72 -1.52
CA LEU A 19 -1.49 -5.29 -1.88
C LEU A 19 -2.51 -5.55 -0.77
N GLU A 20 -2.43 -6.70 -0.10
CA GLU A 20 -3.37 -7.04 0.98
C GLU A 20 -3.22 -6.12 2.19
N GLN A 21 -1.98 -5.82 2.57
CA GLN A 21 -1.68 -4.87 3.64
C GLN A 21 -2.21 -3.47 3.28
N GLN A 22 -2.02 -3.04 2.04
CA GLN A 22 -2.53 -1.75 1.57
C GLN A 22 -4.07 -1.72 1.51
N ARG A 23 -4.73 -2.83 1.13
CA ARG A 23 -6.20 -2.96 1.21
C ARG A 23 -6.70 -2.87 2.65
N LYS A 24 -6.01 -3.52 3.58
CA LYS A 24 -6.35 -3.47 5.00
C LYS A 24 -6.24 -2.04 5.53
N ARG A 25 -5.14 -1.35 5.25
CA ARG A 25 -4.95 0.07 5.59
C ARG A 25 -6.03 0.96 4.98
N ALA A 26 -6.39 0.76 3.71
CA ALA A 26 -7.47 1.52 3.07
C ALA A 26 -8.83 1.29 3.77
N LYS A 27 -9.12 0.05 4.17
CA LYS A 27 -10.35 -0.28 4.91
C LYS A 27 -10.37 0.37 6.30
N GLU A 28 -9.23 0.34 7.01
CA GLU A 28 -9.09 1.01 8.31
C GLU A 28 -9.25 2.52 8.17
N LEU A 29 -8.67 3.13 7.13
CA LEU A 29 -8.80 4.56 6.84
C LEU A 29 -10.26 4.95 6.54
N CYS A 30 -10.97 4.16 5.74
CA CYS A 30 -12.41 4.33 5.48
C CYS A 30 -13.25 4.21 6.76
N ASN A 31 -12.91 3.26 7.64
CA ASN A 31 -13.60 3.12 8.92
C ASN A 31 -13.28 4.27 9.89
N ALA A 32 -12.04 4.75 9.90
CA ALA A 32 -11.62 5.90 10.70
C ALA A 32 -12.30 7.19 10.22
N LEU A 33 -12.48 7.37 8.91
CA LEU A 33 -13.27 8.48 8.35
C LEU A 33 -14.72 8.43 8.82
N ARG A 34 -15.37 7.25 8.79
CA ARG A 34 -16.76 7.08 9.27
C ARG A 34 -16.93 7.33 10.77
N GLN A 35 -15.88 7.08 11.55
CA GLN A 35 -15.83 7.40 12.97
C GLN A 35 -15.36 8.83 13.24
N SER A 36 -15.13 9.65 12.20
CA SER A 36 -14.65 11.03 12.31
C SER A 36 -13.33 11.18 13.06
N PHE A 37 -12.40 10.24 12.91
CA PHE A 37 -11.06 10.36 13.46
C PHE A 37 -10.28 11.49 12.79
N PRO A 38 -9.68 12.43 13.55
CA PRO A 38 -9.02 13.62 13.00
C PRO A 38 -7.89 13.26 12.02
N GLU A 39 -7.14 12.19 12.29
CA GLU A 39 -6.04 11.74 11.44
C GLU A 39 -6.50 11.31 10.03
N ALA A 40 -7.66 10.64 9.95
CA ALA A 40 -8.24 10.23 8.67
C ALA A 40 -8.74 11.45 7.90
N ILE A 41 -9.39 12.37 8.60
CA ILE A 41 -9.90 13.63 8.05
C ILE A 41 -8.78 14.43 7.42
N GLU A 42 -7.66 14.59 8.12
CA GLU A 42 -6.50 15.32 7.60
C GLU A 42 -5.94 14.69 6.32
N ARG A 43 -5.86 13.35 6.26
CA ARG A 43 -5.39 12.66 5.04
C ARG A 43 -6.32 12.87 3.86
N PHE A 44 -7.63 12.77 4.08
CA PHE A 44 -8.63 13.04 3.06
C PHE A 44 -8.61 14.52 2.64
N ARG A 45 -8.43 15.45 3.58
CA ARG A 45 -8.37 16.90 3.31
C ARG A 45 -7.17 17.29 2.45
N ARG A 46 -6.03 16.59 2.57
CA ARG A 46 -4.88 16.77 1.66
C ARG A 46 -5.21 16.39 0.20
N CYS A 47 -6.13 15.45 0.03
CA CYS A 47 -6.57 14.94 -1.26
C CYS A 47 -7.75 15.75 -1.83
N TYR A 48 -8.66 16.19 -0.97
CA TYR A 48 -9.90 16.89 -1.29
C TYR A 48 -9.99 18.21 -0.47
N PRO A 49 -9.20 19.24 -0.83
CA PRO A 49 -9.15 20.48 -0.05
C PRO A 49 -10.44 21.31 -0.14
N HIS A 50 -11.31 21.01 -1.12
CA HIS A 50 -12.55 21.75 -1.39
C HIS A 50 -13.79 21.18 -0.69
N LEU A 51 -13.68 20.03 0.00
CA LEU A 51 -14.80 19.39 0.67
C LEU A 51 -14.76 19.61 2.17
N THR A 52 -15.94 19.75 2.78
CA THR A 52 -16.08 19.77 4.24
C THR A 52 -15.98 18.35 4.79
N GLN A 53 -15.81 18.24 6.11
CA GLN A 53 -15.73 16.95 6.78
C GLN A 53 -16.97 16.08 6.54
N GLU A 54 -18.14 16.69 6.59
CA GLU A 54 -19.42 16.01 6.42
C GLU A 54 -19.58 15.49 4.99
N GLU A 55 -19.23 16.33 4.00
CA GLU A 55 -19.24 15.95 2.59
C GLU A 55 -18.22 14.85 2.29
N LEU A 56 -17.05 14.86 2.94
CA LEU A 56 -16.08 13.77 2.84
C LEU A 56 -16.66 12.44 3.34
N VAL A 57 -17.33 12.44 4.49
CA VAL A 57 -17.92 11.22 5.04
C VAL A 57 -19.09 10.73 4.18
N GLN A 58 -19.89 11.63 3.62
CA GLN A 58 -21.04 11.30 2.77
C GLN A 58 -20.64 10.87 1.36
N GLN A 59 -19.83 11.67 0.67
CA GLN A 59 -19.47 11.44 -0.73
C GLN A 59 -18.29 10.48 -0.90
N HIS A 60 -17.33 10.49 0.04
CA HIS A 60 -16.07 9.73 -0.05
C HIS A 60 -15.93 8.63 1.03
N SER A 61 -17.06 8.17 1.60
CA SER A 61 -17.09 6.98 2.48
C SER A 61 -16.75 5.66 1.78
N ARG A 62 -16.52 5.66 0.46
CA ARG A 62 -16.34 4.43 -0.31
C ARG A 62 -14.93 3.89 -0.16
N LEU A 63 -14.80 2.58 -0.24
CA LEU A 63 -13.49 1.91 -0.19
C LEU A 63 -12.56 2.39 -1.31
N SER A 64 -13.11 2.71 -2.49
CA SER A 64 -12.36 3.22 -3.63
C SER A 64 -11.69 4.56 -3.36
N ASP A 65 -12.34 5.46 -2.62
CA ASP A 65 -11.75 6.76 -2.23
C ASP A 65 -10.60 6.57 -1.25
N ALA A 66 -10.77 5.70 -0.26
CA ALA A 66 -9.70 5.37 0.67
C ALA A 66 -8.51 4.69 -0.04
N GLN A 67 -8.77 3.81 -1.01
CA GLN A 67 -7.73 3.22 -1.85
C GLN A 67 -6.98 4.28 -2.68
N TRP A 68 -7.69 5.29 -3.18
CA TRP A 68 -7.08 6.39 -3.93
C TRP A 68 -6.17 7.26 -3.05
N VAL A 69 -6.62 7.60 -1.84
CA VAL A 69 -5.80 8.32 -0.85
C VAL A 69 -4.52 7.54 -0.54
N ILE A 70 -4.62 6.22 -0.28
CA ILE A 70 -3.46 5.37 -0.03
C ILE A 70 -2.53 5.29 -1.25
N ALA A 71 -3.07 5.18 -2.47
CA ALA A 71 -2.26 5.19 -3.68
C ALA A 71 -1.48 6.51 -3.82
N ARG A 72 -2.14 7.64 -3.53
CA ARG A 72 -1.52 8.97 -3.59
C ARG A 72 -0.45 9.16 -2.53
N GLU A 73 -0.64 8.65 -1.32
CA GLU A 73 0.41 8.63 -0.28
C GLU A 73 1.63 7.80 -0.68
N LEU A 74 1.44 6.75 -1.48
CA LEU A 74 2.53 5.94 -2.04
C LEU A 74 3.14 6.54 -3.32
N GLY A 75 2.65 7.68 -3.79
CA GLY A 75 3.12 8.33 -5.03
C GLY A 75 2.60 7.67 -6.32
N LEU A 76 1.63 6.77 -6.22
CA LEU A 76 1.03 6.07 -7.36
C LEU A 76 -0.26 6.77 -7.81
N SER A 77 -0.41 6.95 -9.13
CA SER A 77 -1.55 7.69 -9.70
C SER A 77 -2.88 6.93 -9.66
N SER A 78 -2.86 5.60 -9.44
CA SER A 78 -4.05 4.76 -9.43
C SER A 78 -3.81 3.43 -8.73
N TRP A 79 -4.85 2.89 -8.08
CA TRP A 79 -4.83 1.57 -7.46
C TRP A 79 -4.48 0.45 -8.44
N ALA A 80 -4.92 0.56 -9.70
CA ALA A 80 -4.58 -0.41 -10.75
C ALA A 80 -3.06 -0.46 -11.03
N LYS A 81 -2.37 0.69 -11.04
CA LYS A 81 -0.89 0.74 -11.17
C LYS A 81 -0.21 0.09 -9.97
N LEU A 82 -0.74 0.31 -8.76
CA LEU A 82 -0.25 -0.36 -7.55
C LEU A 82 -0.39 -1.88 -7.67
N LYS A 83 -1.55 -2.36 -8.10
CA LYS A 83 -1.78 -3.80 -8.32
C LYS A 83 -0.82 -4.38 -9.36
N ALA A 84 -0.68 -3.74 -10.50
CA ALA A 84 0.22 -4.20 -11.57
C ALA A 84 1.68 -4.28 -11.09
N HIS A 85 2.14 -3.28 -10.33
CA HIS A 85 3.48 -3.30 -9.75
C HIS A 85 3.67 -4.45 -8.75
N VAL A 86 2.69 -4.69 -7.85
CA VAL A 86 2.74 -5.83 -6.92
C VAL A 86 2.78 -7.15 -7.68
N GLU A 87 1.98 -7.29 -8.73
CA GLU A 87 1.90 -8.51 -9.53
C GLU A 87 3.21 -8.78 -10.28
N GLU A 88 3.82 -7.76 -10.89
CA GLU A 88 5.13 -7.85 -11.54
C GLU A 88 6.22 -8.27 -10.54
N MET A 89 6.19 -7.71 -9.33
CA MET A 89 7.11 -8.07 -8.26
C MET A 89 6.93 -9.51 -7.76
N GLU A 90 5.68 -9.96 -7.64
CA GLU A 90 5.37 -11.34 -7.25
C GLU A 90 5.80 -12.32 -8.35
N GLN A 91 5.55 -11.99 -9.62
CA GLN A 91 6.01 -12.77 -10.77
C GLN A 91 7.55 -12.87 -10.82
N ALA A 92 8.26 -11.76 -10.64
CA ALA A 92 9.72 -11.76 -10.58
C ALA A 92 10.24 -12.63 -9.44
N ARG A 93 9.58 -12.60 -8.27
CA ARG A 93 9.93 -13.45 -7.13
C ARG A 93 9.71 -14.93 -7.44
N MET A 94 8.58 -15.29 -8.04
CA MET A 94 8.29 -16.67 -8.44
C MET A 94 9.31 -17.16 -9.47
N ALA A 95 9.67 -16.32 -10.45
CA ALA A 95 10.68 -16.65 -11.44
C ALA A 95 12.06 -16.93 -10.81
N ILE A 96 12.51 -16.11 -9.85
CA ILE A 96 13.79 -16.34 -9.14
C ILE A 96 13.72 -17.62 -8.30
N GLN A 97 12.59 -17.89 -7.65
CA GLN A 97 12.39 -19.09 -6.84
C GLN A 97 12.39 -20.36 -7.70
N THR A 98 11.76 -20.34 -8.87
CA THR A 98 11.80 -21.44 -9.85
C THR A 98 13.20 -21.64 -10.43
N GLN A 99 13.92 -20.56 -10.74
CA GLN A 99 15.29 -20.65 -11.29
C GLN A 99 16.31 -21.25 -10.31
N ASN A 100 16.07 -21.13 -8.99
CA ASN A 100 16.90 -21.74 -7.96
C ASN A 100 16.50 -23.20 -7.63
N ALA A 101 15.37 -23.70 -8.17
CA ALA A 101 15.05 -25.12 -8.16
C ALA A 101 15.79 -25.78 -9.33
N ALA A 102 17.08 -26.06 -9.13
CA ALA A 102 17.87 -26.83 -10.08
C ALA A 102 17.12 -28.13 -10.42
N PRO A 103 16.88 -28.45 -11.70
CA PRO A 103 16.43 -29.78 -12.09
C PRO A 103 17.63 -30.73 -12.00
N ASP A 104 18.09 -31.04 -10.78
CA ASP A 104 18.79 -32.29 -10.52
C ASP A 104 17.74 -33.41 -10.63
N ASN A 105 17.23 -33.61 -11.83
CA ASN A 105 16.66 -34.89 -12.21
C ASN A 105 17.87 -35.81 -12.35
N GLY A 106 18.28 -36.33 -11.19
CA GLY A 106 19.29 -37.36 -11.04
C GLY A 106 19.13 -38.38 -12.16
N CYS A 107 20.21 -38.44 -12.94
CA CYS A 107 20.37 -39.26 -14.11
C CYS A 107 19.80 -40.67 -13.89
N ARG A 108 18.91 -41.08 -14.79
CA ARG A 108 18.40 -42.44 -14.95
C ARG A 108 19.59 -43.41 -15.03
N LEU A 109 19.90 -44.11 -13.93
CA LEU A 109 20.87 -45.20 -13.97
C LEU A 109 20.23 -46.44 -14.60
N CYS A 110 20.88 -46.85 -15.67
CA CYS A 110 20.82 -48.12 -16.38
C CYS A 110 21.42 -49.28 -15.56
#